data_AF-A0A453GJN9-F1
#
_entry.id   AF-A0A453GJN9-F1
#
_cell.length_a   1.000
_cell.length_b   1.000
_cell.length_c   1.000
_cell.angle_alpha   90.00
_cell.angle_beta   90.00
_cell.angle_gamma   90.00
#
_symmetry.space_group_name_H-M   'P 1'
#
loop_
_entity.id
_entity.type
_entity.pdbx_description
1 polymer ?
#
loop_
_entity_poly.entity_id
_entity_poly.type
_entity_poly.pdbx_seq_one_letter_code
_entity_poly.pdbx_strand_id
1 'polypeptide(L)'
;MDATALHYENQKLVQQLEAQKSEMHLLEAKFKELRNEQSSYDNALISLDKMWNQLVDDLILLGVRFGGGLNNLPALDHEELSQESIESCPSEEIFLFMLLKSNNYGKKDDNTLLEFAEEALALRRSATLALMRSLQEAIAAQQARSEYLSLALNGEKSNEDVVVALQNHNDHLKEVIGNVREAISIVNEKHKRYLDEIEAFKSSYSKELQEIKHLSGELEETMAELEESRRKLVILQLQRHGSSLMNMSGPNAVNGAVSADKSSDENMGWGDLKDAVDEAKTLAGNRLLELHETQEDNLILSNQLEDLQAQLKDDNYVFTSKPYTILSDQLHHLNAEIERYKGLVEVLQNDKNQFLQREKEMCAKGESVDNIKQSITAYEAKIEELEHQILKSMAEKNDLEIKVEESLQDSGKKDFKDEIHVMAAALSKEMEMMENQLNRSKDAASEALALREEAESLRTLLAKKISEQKEISDRYNAQVSEIKSLKELIETLEKENQELEFIVDMYGKECSESRTITEIKESENRARKQAEYLRTSLEEHSLELRVKAANEAETACQRRLCIAEAELEELRTDVDASERSRCSGTQGGNKN
;
A
#
# COMPACT_ATOMS: atom_id res chain seq x y z
N MET A 1 -64.81 -3.84 -91.92
CA MET A 1 -64.17 -3.04 -90.85
C MET A 1 -62.94 -2.39 -91.45
N ASP A 2 -62.56 -1.21 -90.98
CA ASP A 2 -61.38 -0.50 -91.49
C ASP A 2 -60.12 -0.96 -90.75
N ALA A 3 -59.05 -1.29 -91.49
CA ALA A 3 -57.78 -1.73 -90.92
C ALA A 3 -57.09 -0.63 -90.10
N THR A 4 -57.32 0.64 -90.45
CA THR A 4 -56.77 1.80 -89.72
C THR A 4 -57.37 1.93 -88.31
N ALA A 5 -58.69 1.75 -88.19
CA ALA A 5 -59.38 1.77 -86.91
C ALA A 5 -58.94 0.61 -86.00
N LEU A 6 -58.78 -0.59 -86.56
CA LEU A 6 -58.33 -1.77 -85.82
C LEU A 6 -56.84 -1.66 -85.40
N HIS A 7 -56.01 -0.98 -86.20
CA HIS A 7 -54.63 -0.66 -85.80
C HIS A 7 -54.59 0.35 -84.63
N TYR A 8 -55.40 1.41 -84.68
CA TYR A 8 -55.52 2.39 -83.60
C TYR A 8 -56.04 1.77 -82.29
N GLU A 9 -57.02 0.88 -82.37
CA GLU A 9 -57.55 0.16 -81.20
C GLU A 9 -56.50 -0.78 -80.58
N ASN A 10 -55.74 -1.53 -81.40
CA ASN A 10 -54.61 -2.32 -80.92
C ASN A 10 -53.51 -1.45 -80.28
N GLN A 11 -53.16 -0.31 -80.90
CA GLN A 11 -52.16 0.61 -80.33
C GLN A 11 -52.57 1.15 -78.96
N LYS A 12 -53.87 1.46 -78.79
CA LYS A 12 -54.44 1.87 -77.50
C LYS A 12 -54.40 0.75 -76.46
N LEU A 13 -54.72 -0.49 -76.84
CA LEU A 13 -54.64 -1.66 -75.95
C LEU A 13 -53.19 -1.94 -75.51
N VAL A 14 -52.21 -1.82 -76.42
CA VAL A 14 -50.78 -1.93 -76.09
C VAL A 14 -50.37 -0.86 -75.07
N GLN A 15 -50.76 0.41 -75.28
CA GLN A 15 -50.49 1.49 -74.32
C GLN A 15 -51.13 1.24 -72.94
N GLN A 16 -52.33 0.66 -72.89
CA GLN A 16 -52.98 0.29 -71.63
C GLN A 16 -52.26 -0.87 -70.93
N LEU A 17 -51.84 -1.89 -71.67
CA LEU A 17 -51.09 -3.04 -71.14
C LEU A 17 -49.71 -2.62 -70.61
N GLU A 18 -49.03 -1.72 -71.33
CA GLU A 18 -47.72 -1.20 -70.93
C GLU A 18 -47.81 -0.26 -69.71
N ALA A 19 -48.89 0.52 -69.60
CA ALA A 19 -49.22 1.26 -68.38
C ALA A 19 -49.48 0.31 -67.20
N GLN A 20 -50.34 -0.70 -67.35
CA GLN A 20 -50.59 -1.70 -66.29
C GLN A 20 -49.33 -2.46 -65.88
N LYS A 21 -48.43 -2.77 -66.84
CA LYS A 21 -47.15 -3.42 -66.54
C LYS A 21 -46.22 -2.53 -65.70
N SER A 22 -46.19 -1.22 -65.95
CA SER A 22 -45.39 -0.29 -65.13
C SER A 22 -45.99 -0.05 -63.74
N GLU A 23 -47.33 -0.01 -63.61
CA GLU A 23 -48.02 0.00 -62.31
C GLU A 23 -47.75 -1.29 -61.52
N MET A 24 -47.82 -2.46 -62.17
CA MET A 24 -47.50 -3.76 -61.58
C MET A 24 -46.07 -3.80 -61.04
N HIS A 25 -45.06 -3.37 -61.82
CA HIS A 25 -43.67 -3.34 -61.35
C HIS A 25 -43.43 -2.32 -60.22
N LEU A 26 -44.20 -1.23 -60.16
CA LEU A 26 -44.14 -0.27 -59.05
C LEU A 26 -44.75 -0.85 -57.76
N LEU A 27 -45.86 -1.60 -57.87
CA LEU A 27 -46.44 -2.35 -56.75
C LEU A 27 -45.52 -3.49 -56.28
N GLU A 28 -44.89 -4.21 -57.21
CA GLU A 28 -43.90 -5.26 -56.94
C GLU A 28 -42.67 -4.71 -56.20
N ALA A 29 -42.16 -3.55 -56.63
CA ALA A 29 -41.08 -2.85 -55.94
C ALA A 29 -41.48 -2.42 -54.52
N LYS A 30 -42.68 -1.82 -54.36
CA LYS A 30 -43.19 -1.42 -53.04
C LYS A 30 -43.46 -2.61 -52.10
N PHE A 31 -43.93 -3.74 -52.64
CA PHE A 31 -44.13 -4.95 -51.85
C PHE A 31 -42.79 -5.56 -51.37
N LYS A 32 -41.76 -5.48 -52.22
CA LYS A 32 -40.38 -5.86 -51.82
C LYS A 32 -39.80 -4.91 -50.77
N GLU A 33 -40.07 -3.61 -50.87
CA GLU A 33 -39.69 -2.60 -49.87
C GLU A 33 -40.33 -2.91 -48.51
N LEU A 34 -41.66 -3.08 -48.46
CA LEU A 34 -42.40 -3.43 -47.24
C LEU A 34 -41.92 -4.76 -46.61
N ARG A 35 -41.62 -5.79 -47.42
CA ARG A 35 -41.05 -7.06 -46.93
C ARG A 35 -39.66 -6.86 -46.30
N ASN A 36 -38.84 -5.96 -46.84
CA ASN A 36 -37.54 -5.64 -46.26
C ASN A 36 -37.70 -4.85 -44.94
N GLU A 37 -38.66 -3.95 -44.84
CA GLU A 37 -38.98 -3.24 -43.59
C GLU A 37 -39.50 -4.19 -42.51
N GLN A 38 -40.42 -5.11 -42.88
CA GLN A 38 -40.97 -6.14 -42.00
C GLN A 38 -39.86 -7.06 -41.48
N SER A 39 -39.04 -7.65 -42.37
CA SER A 39 -37.92 -8.50 -41.93
C SER A 39 -36.87 -7.75 -41.10
N SER A 40 -36.68 -6.44 -41.28
CA SER A 40 -35.84 -5.61 -40.41
C SER A 40 -36.45 -5.48 -39.00
N TYR A 41 -37.77 -5.28 -38.91
CA TYR A 41 -38.53 -5.24 -37.67
C TYR A 41 -38.51 -6.60 -36.93
N ASP A 42 -38.73 -7.70 -37.64
CA ASP A 42 -38.67 -9.06 -37.08
C ASP A 42 -37.29 -9.37 -36.51
N ASN A 43 -36.21 -9.02 -37.21
CA ASN A 43 -34.84 -9.15 -36.70
C ASN A 43 -34.58 -8.31 -35.44
N ALA A 44 -35.17 -7.11 -35.35
CA ALA A 44 -35.09 -6.28 -34.15
C ALA A 44 -35.85 -6.91 -32.97
N LEU A 45 -36.99 -7.55 -33.23
CA LEU A 45 -37.79 -8.26 -32.21
C LEU A 45 -37.12 -9.56 -31.74
N ILE A 46 -36.53 -10.35 -32.66
CA ILE A 46 -35.68 -11.52 -32.32
C ILE A 46 -34.52 -11.08 -31.41
N SER A 47 -33.90 -9.94 -31.72
CA SER A 47 -32.82 -9.37 -30.91
C SER A 47 -33.30 -8.92 -29.53
N LEU A 48 -34.50 -8.32 -29.44
CA LEU A 48 -35.12 -7.90 -28.19
C LEU A 48 -35.49 -9.09 -27.29
N ASP A 49 -36.03 -10.17 -27.86
CA ASP A 49 -36.35 -11.39 -27.10
C ASP A 49 -35.10 -12.01 -26.48
N LYS A 50 -34.03 -12.15 -27.28
CA LYS A 50 -32.73 -12.66 -26.83
C LYS A 50 -32.13 -11.80 -25.70
N MET A 51 -32.18 -10.47 -25.83
CA MET A 51 -31.76 -9.57 -24.76
C MET A 51 -32.63 -9.68 -23.49
N TRP A 52 -33.93 -9.96 -23.62
CA TRP A 52 -34.80 -10.16 -22.45
C TRP A 52 -34.52 -11.51 -21.77
N ASN A 53 -34.27 -12.58 -22.53
CA ASN A 53 -33.90 -13.88 -21.96
C ASN A 53 -32.56 -13.80 -21.23
N GLN A 54 -31.55 -13.14 -21.83
CA GLN A 54 -30.27 -12.87 -21.14
C GLN A 54 -30.47 -12.08 -19.84
N LEU A 55 -31.34 -11.07 -19.83
CA LEU A 55 -31.66 -10.31 -18.61
C LEU A 55 -32.32 -11.19 -17.52
N VAL A 56 -33.16 -12.16 -17.92
CA VAL A 56 -33.77 -13.12 -16.98
C VAL A 56 -32.71 -14.07 -16.42
N ASP A 57 -31.89 -14.68 -17.28
CA ASP A 57 -30.79 -15.58 -16.89
C ASP A 57 -29.80 -14.85 -15.95
N ASP A 58 -29.38 -13.63 -16.31
CA ASP A 58 -28.49 -12.78 -15.49
C ASP A 58 -29.09 -12.47 -14.11
N LEU A 59 -30.38 -12.13 -14.04
CA LEU A 59 -31.07 -11.84 -12.77
C LEU A 59 -31.14 -13.08 -11.86
N ILE A 60 -31.35 -14.27 -12.43
CA ILE A 60 -31.39 -15.54 -11.66
C ILE A 60 -29.98 -15.89 -11.17
N LEU A 61 -28.97 -15.81 -12.03
CA LEU A 61 -27.57 -16.09 -11.68
C LEU A 61 -27.02 -15.11 -10.64
N LEU A 62 -27.37 -13.82 -10.73
CA LEU A 62 -27.09 -12.82 -9.70
C LEU A 62 -27.82 -13.17 -8.39
N GLY A 63 -29.10 -13.55 -8.46
CA GLY A 63 -29.89 -13.96 -7.29
C GLY A 63 -29.24 -15.11 -6.53
N VAL A 64 -28.86 -16.17 -7.25
CA VAL A 64 -28.12 -17.33 -6.72
C VAL A 64 -26.80 -16.91 -6.07
N ARG A 65 -26.02 -16.02 -6.72
CA ARG A 65 -24.75 -15.51 -6.18
C ARG A 65 -24.91 -14.72 -4.87
N PHE A 66 -26.04 -14.05 -4.64
CA PHE A 66 -26.36 -13.37 -3.39
C PHE A 66 -27.09 -14.26 -2.36
N GLY A 67 -27.20 -15.57 -2.61
CA GLY A 67 -27.85 -16.51 -1.68
C GLY A 67 -29.38 -16.47 -1.74
N GLY A 68 -29.94 -16.05 -2.87
CA GLY A 68 -31.35 -16.25 -3.20
C GLY A 68 -31.69 -17.75 -3.33
N GLY A 69 -32.96 -18.07 -3.04
CA GLY A 69 -33.44 -19.45 -3.03
C GLY A 69 -33.61 -20.07 -4.43
N LEU A 70 -33.56 -21.41 -4.47
CA LEU A 70 -33.60 -22.24 -5.69
C LEU A 70 -34.87 -22.08 -6.55
N ASN A 71 -35.94 -21.49 -6.01
CA ASN A 71 -37.28 -21.42 -6.62
C ASN A 71 -37.30 -20.84 -8.06
N ASN A 72 -36.30 -20.03 -8.42
CA ASN A 72 -36.20 -19.39 -9.73
C ASN A 72 -35.27 -20.14 -10.71
N LEU A 73 -34.52 -21.17 -10.26
CA LEU A 73 -33.60 -21.93 -11.12
C LEU A 73 -34.27 -22.64 -12.31
N PRO A 74 -35.50 -23.17 -12.22
CA PRO A 74 -36.20 -23.72 -13.39
C PRO A 74 -36.42 -22.70 -14.52
N ALA A 75 -36.28 -21.40 -14.25
CA ALA A 75 -36.35 -20.36 -15.27
C ALA A 75 -35.01 -20.10 -16.00
N LEU A 76 -33.94 -20.83 -15.69
CA LEU A 76 -32.74 -20.94 -16.56
C LEU A 76 -32.90 -22.05 -17.61
N ASP A 77 -33.78 -23.03 -17.38
CA ASP A 77 -34.11 -24.09 -18.35
C ASP A 77 -35.24 -23.64 -19.30
N HIS A 78 -35.02 -22.49 -19.92
CA HIS A 78 -35.90 -21.95 -20.95
C HIS A 78 -35.51 -22.51 -22.32
N GLU A 79 -36.41 -23.26 -22.97
CA GLU A 79 -36.27 -23.59 -24.40
C GLU A 79 -36.19 -22.31 -25.23
N GLU A 80 -35.15 -22.19 -26.04
CA GLU A 80 -35.00 -21.12 -27.04
C GLU A 80 -35.46 -21.64 -28.40
N LEU A 81 -36.25 -20.83 -29.12
CA LEU A 81 -36.86 -21.25 -30.37
C LEU A 81 -35.79 -21.37 -31.47
N SER A 82 -35.68 -22.56 -32.07
CA SER A 82 -34.75 -22.80 -33.18
C SER A 82 -35.16 -22.00 -34.42
N GLN A 83 -34.19 -21.59 -35.22
CA GLN A 83 -34.46 -20.75 -36.40
C GLN A 83 -35.31 -21.48 -37.45
N GLU A 84 -35.15 -22.80 -37.59
CA GLU A 84 -36.00 -23.66 -38.44
C GLU A 84 -37.48 -23.64 -38.02
N SER A 85 -37.78 -23.50 -36.72
CA SER A 85 -39.17 -23.40 -36.25
C SER A 85 -39.82 -22.08 -36.69
N ILE A 86 -39.04 -21.00 -36.73
CA ILE A 86 -39.51 -19.65 -37.13
C ILE A 86 -39.74 -19.58 -38.64
N GLU A 87 -38.93 -20.27 -39.47
CA GLU A 87 -39.11 -20.32 -40.93
C GLU A 87 -40.42 -20.99 -41.37
N SER A 88 -41.09 -21.73 -40.47
CA SER A 88 -42.43 -22.30 -40.72
C SER A 88 -43.60 -21.34 -40.44
N CYS A 89 -43.33 -20.19 -39.81
CA CYS A 89 -44.33 -19.23 -39.34
C CYS A 89 -44.55 -18.09 -40.36
N PRO A 90 -45.80 -17.65 -40.64
CA PRO A 90 -46.04 -16.49 -41.48
C PRO A 90 -45.46 -15.21 -40.84
N SER A 91 -44.96 -14.30 -41.66
CA SER A 91 -44.20 -13.10 -41.25
C SER A 91 -44.99 -12.10 -40.39
N GLU A 92 -46.30 -12.30 -40.26
CA GLU A 92 -47.21 -11.49 -39.46
C GLU A 92 -47.35 -12.03 -38.02
N GLU A 93 -46.99 -13.30 -37.78
CA GLU A 93 -47.20 -14.00 -36.51
C GLU A 93 -45.88 -14.27 -35.74
N ILE A 94 -44.72 -14.05 -36.37
CA ILE A 94 -43.37 -14.29 -35.78
C ILE A 94 -43.22 -13.65 -34.38
N PHE A 95 -43.69 -12.42 -34.19
CA PHE A 95 -43.61 -11.74 -32.88
C PHE A 95 -44.42 -12.45 -31.79
N LEU A 96 -45.66 -12.84 -32.10
CA LEU A 96 -46.55 -13.57 -31.19
C LEU A 96 -45.97 -14.94 -30.86
N PHE A 97 -45.48 -15.66 -31.88
CA PHE A 97 -44.81 -16.94 -31.73
C PHE A 97 -43.64 -16.88 -30.74
N MET A 98 -42.73 -15.89 -30.88
CA MET A 98 -41.63 -15.68 -29.93
C MET A 98 -42.11 -15.31 -28.52
N LEU A 99 -43.09 -14.40 -28.41
CA LEU A 99 -43.59 -13.90 -27.14
C LEU A 99 -44.24 -14.98 -26.26
N LEU A 100 -44.87 -15.98 -26.89
CA LEU A 100 -45.75 -16.95 -26.24
C LEU A 100 -45.24 -18.40 -26.29
N LYS A 101 -44.20 -18.71 -27.10
CA LYS A 101 -43.63 -20.05 -27.30
C LYS A 101 -44.69 -21.13 -27.60
N SER A 102 -45.68 -20.79 -28.44
CA SER A 102 -46.84 -21.64 -28.74
C SER A 102 -47.17 -21.64 -30.23
N ASN A 103 -47.38 -22.83 -30.79
CA ASN A 103 -47.60 -23.07 -32.22
C ASN A 103 -49.09 -23.02 -32.66
N ASN A 104 -50.00 -22.55 -31.80
CA ASN A 104 -51.45 -22.74 -31.95
C ASN A 104 -52.24 -21.43 -32.14
N TYR A 105 -51.92 -20.66 -33.18
CA TYR A 105 -52.70 -19.49 -33.61
C TYR A 105 -53.89 -19.90 -34.49
N GLY A 106 -54.85 -20.60 -33.87
CA GLY A 106 -56.14 -20.85 -34.51
C GLY A 106 -56.90 -19.54 -34.73
N LYS A 107 -57.01 -19.11 -35.99
CA LYS A 107 -57.70 -17.89 -36.49
C LYS A 107 -58.63 -17.21 -35.47
N LYS A 108 -58.13 -16.12 -34.90
CA LYS A 108 -58.83 -15.21 -33.98
C LYS A 108 -58.89 -13.81 -34.59
N ASP A 109 -59.94 -13.05 -34.28
CA ASP A 109 -60.10 -11.69 -34.78
C ASP A 109 -58.99 -10.77 -34.23
N ASP A 110 -58.47 -9.87 -35.07
CA ASP A 110 -57.25 -9.06 -34.83
C ASP A 110 -57.20 -8.38 -33.45
N ASN A 111 -58.32 -7.81 -32.98
CA ASN A 111 -58.40 -7.17 -31.66
C ASN A 111 -58.01 -8.13 -30.52
N THR A 112 -58.37 -9.41 -30.63
CA THR A 112 -58.09 -10.43 -29.60
C THR A 112 -56.67 -10.98 -29.66
N LEU A 113 -55.91 -10.70 -30.73
CA LEU A 113 -54.47 -10.96 -30.77
C LEU A 113 -53.70 -9.84 -30.07
N LEU A 114 -54.11 -8.58 -30.24
CA LEU A 114 -53.48 -7.44 -29.58
C LEU A 114 -53.64 -7.50 -28.04
N GLU A 115 -54.87 -7.70 -27.54
CA GLU A 115 -55.12 -7.83 -26.10
C GLU A 115 -54.31 -8.99 -25.47
N PHE A 116 -54.15 -10.10 -26.20
CA PHE A 116 -53.41 -11.27 -25.73
C PHE A 116 -51.89 -11.07 -25.76
N ALA A 117 -51.36 -10.32 -26.73
CA ALA A 117 -49.96 -9.89 -26.75
C ALA A 117 -49.64 -8.91 -25.60
N GLU A 118 -50.55 -7.96 -25.31
CA GLU A 118 -50.41 -7.07 -24.14
C GLU A 118 -50.45 -7.84 -22.82
N GLU A 119 -51.35 -8.82 -22.66
CA GLU A 119 -51.41 -9.69 -21.48
C GLU A 119 -50.10 -10.49 -21.30
N ALA A 120 -49.58 -11.10 -22.36
CA ALA A 120 -48.33 -11.87 -22.31
C ALA A 120 -47.10 -11.00 -22.00
N LEU A 121 -47.00 -9.81 -22.59
CA LEU A 121 -45.97 -8.81 -22.25
C LEU A 121 -46.09 -8.35 -20.80
N ALA A 122 -47.31 -8.08 -20.31
CA ALA A 122 -47.55 -7.71 -18.92
C ALA A 122 -47.15 -8.84 -17.95
N LEU A 123 -47.45 -10.10 -18.29
CA LEU A 123 -47.12 -11.27 -17.49
C LEU A 123 -45.60 -11.49 -17.44
N ARG A 124 -44.89 -11.46 -18.58
CA ARG A 124 -43.42 -11.55 -18.65
C ARG A 124 -42.73 -10.40 -17.91
N ARG A 125 -43.26 -9.18 -18.03
CA ARG A 125 -42.81 -8.02 -17.25
C ARG A 125 -43.04 -8.22 -15.74
N SER A 126 -44.18 -8.78 -15.34
CA SER A 126 -44.47 -9.01 -13.92
C SER A 126 -43.54 -10.07 -13.29
N ALA A 127 -43.24 -11.15 -14.03
CA ALA A 127 -42.26 -12.15 -13.64
C ALA A 127 -40.85 -11.56 -13.52
N THR A 128 -40.42 -10.77 -14.51
CA THR A 128 -39.10 -10.09 -14.48
C THR A 128 -38.98 -9.14 -13.28
N LEU A 129 -40.05 -8.39 -12.95
CA LEU A 129 -40.09 -7.54 -11.75
C LEU A 129 -40.11 -8.35 -10.43
N ALA A 130 -40.67 -9.56 -10.41
CA ALA A 130 -40.58 -10.46 -9.27
C ALA A 130 -39.15 -10.99 -9.06
N LEU A 131 -38.45 -11.36 -10.15
CA LEU A 131 -37.04 -11.73 -10.11
C LEU A 131 -36.19 -10.58 -9.55
N MET A 132 -36.34 -9.36 -10.08
CA MET A 132 -35.65 -8.16 -9.59
C MET A 132 -35.91 -7.89 -8.10
N ARG A 133 -37.14 -8.11 -7.62
CA ARG A 133 -37.45 -7.98 -6.18
C ARG A 133 -36.75 -9.06 -5.36
N SER A 134 -36.77 -10.33 -5.79
CA SER A 134 -36.09 -11.42 -5.08
C SER A 134 -34.56 -11.22 -5.02
N LEU A 135 -33.97 -10.63 -6.06
CA LEU A 135 -32.57 -10.21 -6.07
C LEU A 135 -32.30 -9.08 -5.06
N GLN A 136 -33.18 -8.07 -4.99
CA GLN A 136 -33.08 -7.00 -4.01
C GLN A 136 -33.19 -7.52 -2.57
N GLU A 137 -34.09 -8.48 -2.32
CA GLU A 137 -34.26 -9.15 -1.03
C GLU A 137 -33.04 -10.00 -0.65
N ALA A 138 -32.45 -10.74 -1.60
CA ALA A 138 -31.21 -11.50 -1.39
C ALA A 138 -30.01 -10.58 -1.09
N ILE A 139 -29.84 -9.48 -1.82
CA ILE A 139 -28.81 -8.47 -1.56
C ILE A 139 -28.97 -7.88 -0.15
N ALA A 140 -30.19 -7.51 0.25
CA ALA A 140 -30.46 -6.96 1.58
C ALA A 140 -30.19 -7.99 2.70
N ALA A 141 -30.56 -9.25 2.50
CA ALA A 141 -30.26 -10.33 3.44
C ALA A 141 -28.76 -10.56 3.59
N GLN A 142 -28.00 -10.53 2.49
CA GLN A 142 -26.54 -10.69 2.53
C GLN A 142 -25.82 -9.47 3.13
N GLN A 143 -26.35 -8.25 2.92
CA GLN A 143 -25.88 -7.04 3.60
C GLN A 143 -26.08 -7.16 5.13
N ALA A 144 -27.29 -7.50 5.58
CA ALA A 144 -27.58 -7.69 7.00
C ALA A 144 -26.73 -8.81 7.65
N ARG A 145 -26.45 -9.91 6.93
CA ARG A 145 -25.52 -10.96 7.36
C ARG A 145 -24.08 -10.46 7.50
N SER A 146 -23.62 -9.65 6.54
CA SER A 146 -22.28 -9.03 6.57
C SER A 146 -22.14 -8.02 7.72
N GLU A 147 -23.16 -7.19 7.96
CA GLU A 147 -23.22 -6.27 9.09
C GLU A 147 -23.25 -7.01 10.43
N TYR A 148 -24.04 -8.08 10.56
CA TYR A 148 -24.05 -8.93 11.76
C TYR A 148 -22.68 -9.55 12.04
N LEU A 149 -21.98 -10.06 11.02
CA LEU A 149 -20.63 -10.60 11.16
C LEU A 149 -19.63 -9.52 11.56
N SER A 150 -19.69 -8.33 10.94
CA SER A 150 -18.85 -7.18 11.29
C SER A 150 -19.10 -6.73 12.74
N LEU A 151 -20.35 -6.68 13.19
CA LEU A 151 -20.74 -6.38 14.57
C LEU A 151 -20.41 -7.52 15.56
N ALA A 152 -20.14 -8.73 15.08
CA ALA A 152 -19.59 -9.81 15.91
C ALA A 152 -18.07 -9.66 16.08
N LEU A 153 -17.34 -9.43 14.98
CA LEU A 153 -15.89 -9.34 14.95
C LEU A 153 -15.33 -8.06 15.62
N ASN A 154 -16.07 -6.94 15.58
CA ASN A 154 -15.61 -5.64 16.09
C ASN A 154 -16.19 -5.26 17.48
N GLY A 155 -17.01 -6.10 18.10
CA GLY A 155 -17.64 -5.82 19.40
C GLY A 155 -16.95 -6.51 20.58
N GLU A 156 -17.16 -6.00 21.79
CA GLU A 156 -16.81 -6.69 23.05
C GLU A 156 -17.77 -7.87 23.34
N LYS A 157 -17.87 -8.82 22.40
CA LYS A 157 -18.69 -10.04 22.53
C LYS A 157 -17.85 -11.21 23.04
N SER A 158 -18.51 -12.31 23.43
CA SER A 158 -17.81 -13.52 23.83
C SER A 158 -17.14 -14.22 22.62
N ASN A 159 -16.12 -15.04 22.88
CA ASN A 159 -15.50 -15.85 21.83
C ASN A 159 -16.52 -16.84 21.22
N GLU A 160 -17.44 -17.39 22.02
CA GLU A 160 -18.60 -18.15 21.53
C GLU A 160 -19.44 -17.37 20.52
N ASP A 161 -19.80 -16.11 20.79
CA ASP A 161 -20.59 -15.29 19.85
C ASP A 161 -19.90 -15.11 18.50
N VAL A 162 -18.56 -14.91 18.53
CA VAL A 162 -17.74 -14.76 17.31
C VAL A 162 -17.67 -16.08 16.54
N VAL A 163 -17.47 -17.21 17.23
CA VAL A 163 -17.47 -18.55 16.61
C VAL A 163 -18.83 -18.88 15.99
N VAL A 164 -19.94 -18.58 16.68
CA VAL A 164 -21.30 -18.78 16.15
C VAL A 164 -21.56 -17.88 14.95
N ALA A 165 -21.13 -16.61 14.96
CA ALA A 165 -21.27 -15.71 13.82
C ALA A 165 -20.48 -16.19 12.58
N LEU A 166 -19.23 -16.64 12.78
CA LEU A 166 -18.39 -17.22 11.74
C LEU A 166 -18.98 -18.53 11.19
N GLN A 167 -19.49 -19.41 12.06
CA GLN A 167 -20.12 -20.66 11.65
C GLN A 167 -21.40 -20.41 10.83
N ASN A 168 -22.27 -19.50 11.27
CA ASN A 168 -23.48 -19.12 10.53
C ASN A 168 -23.15 -18.53 9.15
N HIS A 169 -22.07 -17.74 9.03
CA HIS A 169 -21.61 -17.23 7.74
C HIS A 169 -21.03 -18.34 6.85
N ASN A 170 -20.23 -19.25 7.42
CA ASN A 170 -19.66 -20.42 6.74
C ASN A 170 -20.74 -21.36 6.20
N ASP A 171 -21.78 -21.64 6.99
CA ASP A 171 -22.90 -22.50 6.57
C ASP A 171 -23.75 -21.83 5.48
N HIS A 172 -23.94 -20.52 5.52
CA HIS A 172 -24.55 -19.79 4.40
C HIS A 172 -23.66 -19.80 3.13
N LEU A 173 -22.33 -19.70 3.26
CA LEU A 173 -21.44 -19.84 2.10
C LEU A 173 -21.53 -21.24 1.47
N LYS A 174 -21.73 -22.30 2.26
CA LYS A 174 -21.99 -23.67 1.75
C LYS A 174 -23.32 -23.75 0.99
N GLU A 175 -24.37 -23.11 1.50
CA GLU A 175 -25.67 -22.96 0.82
C GLU A 175 -25.49 -22.26 -0.54
N VAL A 176 -24.82 -21.10 -0.59
CA VAL A 176 -24.52 -20.38 -1.85
C VAL A 176 -23.73 -21.26 -2.82
N ILE A 177 -22.71 -21.99 -2.36
CA ILE A 177 -21.92 -22.91 -3.19
C ILE A 177 -22.77 -24.08 -3.71
N GLY A 178 -23.75 -24.56 -2.95
CA GLY A 178 -24.76 -25.53 -3.39
C GLY A 178 -25.62 -24.97 -4.52
N ASN A 179 -26.25 -23.82 -4.29
CA ASN A 179 -27.14 -23.16 -5.26
C ASN A 179 -26.39 -22.81 -6.56
N VAL A 180 -25.13 -22.35 -6.47
CA VAL A 180 -24.26 -22.08 -7.63
C VAL A 180 -23.92 -23.37 -8.39
N ARG A 181 -23.69 -24.49 -7.69
CA ARG A 181 -23.42 -25.79 -8.35
C ARG A 181 -24.64 -26.29 -9.13
N GLU A 182 -25.84 -26.09 -8.59
CA GLU A 182 -27.10 -26.46 -9.27
C GLU A 182 -27.34 -25.57 -10.51
N ALA A 183 -27.12 -24.25 -10.40
CA ALA A 183 -27.15 -23.33 -11.54
C ALA A 183 -26.18 -23.74 -12.66
N ILE A 184 -24.93 -24.07 -12.30
CA ILE A 184 -23.91 -24.56 -13.24
C ILE A 184 -24.35 -25.89 -13.89
N SER A 185 -25.04 -26.77 -13.16
CA SER A 185 -25.55 -28.03 -13.71
C SER A 185 -26.62 -27.79 -14.78
N ILE A 186 -27.55 -26.86 -14.55
CA ILE A 186 -28.60 -26.50 -15.52
C ILE A 186 -27.97 -25.85 -16.78
N VAL A 187 -27.05 -24.91 -16.59
CA VAL A 187 -26.34 -24.24 -17.69
C VAL A 187 -25.49 -25.23 -18.50
N ASN A 188 -24.84 -26.21 -17.87
CA ASN A 188 -24.08 -27.24 -18.58
C ASN A 188 -24.97 -28.18 -19.40
N GLU A 189 -26.16 -28.55 -18.91
CA GLU A 189 -27.11 -29.38 -19.66
C GLU A 189 -27.79 -28.57 -20.80
N LYS A 190 -27.93 -27.24 -20.65
CA LYS A 190 -28.30 -26.31 -21.75
C LYS A 190 -27.19 -26.25 -22.81
N HIS A 191 -25.92 -26.06 -22.43
CA HIS A 191 -24.77 -26.10 -23.34
C HIS A 191 -24.63 -27.45 -24.08
N LYS A 192 -24.88 -28.57 -23.39
CA LYS A 192 -24.82 -29.90 -23.98
C LYS A 192 -25.89 -30.11 -25.04
N ARG A 193 -27.15 -29.73 -24.78
CA ARG A 193 -28.23 -29.73 -25.78
C ARG A 193 -27.86 -28.94 -27.04
N TYR A 194 -27.34 -27.72 -26.90
CA TYR A 194 -26.88 -26.95 -28.06
C TYR A 194 -25.74 -27.63 -28.84
N LEU A 195 -24.83 -28.33 -28.16
CA LEU A 195 -23.74 -29.06 -28.83
C LEU A 195 -24.30 -30.25 -29.62
N ASP A 196 -25.26 -30.99 -29.04
CA ASP A 196 -25.98 -32.07 -29.70
C ASP A 196 -26.80 -31.55 -30.91
N GLU A 197 -27.48 -30.40 -30.78
CA GLU A 197 -28.21 -29.72 -31.86
C GLU A 197 -27.29 -29.23 -32.99
N ILE A 198 -26.15 -28.62 -32.66
CA ILE A 198 -25.17 -28.15 -33.65
C ILE A 198 -24.55 -29.33 -34.42
N GLU A 199 -24.28 -30.46 -33.76
CA GLU A 199 -23.83 -31.67 -34.45
C GLU A 199 -24.95 -32.31 -35.30
N ALA A 200 -26.19 -32.29 -34.82
CA ALA A 200 -27.35 -32.73 -35.62
C ALA A 200 -27.53 -31.90 -36.89
N PHE A 201 -27.50 -30.57 -36.79
CA PHE A 201 -27.59 -29.62 -37.93
C PHE A 201 -26.41 -29.77 -38.90
N LYS A 202 -25.19 -29.92 -38.39
CA LYS A 202 -24.01 -30.26 -39.20
C LYS A 202 -24.19 -31.60 -39.93
N SER A 203 -24.94 -32.55 -39.36
CA SER A 203 -25.24 -33.83 -39.99
C SER A 203 -26.34 -33.76 -41.06
N SER A 204 -27.35 -32.89 -40.91
CA SER A 204 -28.39 -32.66 -41.94
C SER A 204 -27.81 -31.90 -43.12
N TYR A 205 -27.14 -30.77 -42.87
CA TYR A 205 -26.45 -29.99 -43.89
C TYR A 205 -25.44 -30.83 -44.71
N SER A 206 -24.73 -31.76 -44.08
CA SER A 206 -23.82 -32.68 -44.77
C SER A 206 -24.53 -33.69 -45.68
N LYS A 207 -25.76 -34.11 -45.35
CA LYS A 207 -26.59 -34.98 -46.20
C LYS A 207 -27.19 -34.18 -47.36
N GLU A 208 -27.77 -33.01 -47.08
CA GLU A 208 -28.32 -32.09 -48.09
C GLU A 208 -27.26 -31.70 -49.12
N LEU A 209 -26.04 -31.38 -48.68
CA LEU A 209 -24.91 -31.08 -49.57
C LEU A 209 -24.44 -32.29 -50.41
N GLN A 210 -24.72 -33.53 -49.98
CA GLN A 210 -24.50 -34.74 -50.78
C GLN A 210 -25.65 -34.97 -51.76
N GLU A 211 -26.89 -34.75 -51.35
CA GLU A 211 -28.09 -34.86 -52.19
C GLU A 211 -28.10 -33.81 -53.32
N ILE A 212 -27.75 -32.56 -53.03
CA ILE A 212 -27.56 -31.51 -54.05
C ILE A 212 -26.47 -31.90 -55.07
N LYS A 213 -25.38 -32.55 -54.63
CA LYS A 213 -24.34 -33.06 -55.55
C LYS A 213 -24.82 -34.25 -56.38
N HIS A 214 -25.63 -35.13 -55.81
CA HIS A 214 -26.24 -36.26 -56.53
C HIS A 214 -27.18 -35.75 -57.62
N LEU A 215 -28.15 -34.91 -57.26
CA LEU A 215 -29.11 -34.28 -58.17
C LEU A 215 -28.42 -33.45 -59.27
N SER A 216 -27.32 -32.76 -58.94
CA SER A 216 -26.51 -32.05 -59.94
C SER A 216 -25.82 -32.99 -60.93
N GLY A 217 -25.41 -34.19 -60.49
CA GLY A 217 -24.84 -35.22 -61.37
C GLY A 217 -25.89 -35.86 -62.27
N GLU A 218 -27.06 -36.21 -61.72
CA GLU A 218 -28.21 -36.71 -62.50
C GLU A 218 -28.69 -35.68 -63.54
N LEU A 219 -28.64 -34.39 -63.20
CA LEU A 219 -28.96 -33.31 -64.14
C LEU A 219 -27.92 -33.19 -65.25
N GLU A 220 -26.63 -33.33 -64.95
CA GLU A 220 -25.57 -33.31 -65.98
C GLU A 220 -25.64 -34.56 -66.89
N GLU A 221 -25.92 -35.74 -66.35
CA GLU A 221 -26.12 -36.97 -67.11
C GLU A 221 -27.35 -36.89 -68.03
N THR A 222 -28.50 -36.47 -67.50
CA THR A 222 -29.72 -36.30 -68.32
C THR A 222 -29.61 -35.19 -69.36
N MET A 223 -28.84 -34.12 -69.09
CA MET A 223 -28.48 -33.12 -70.11
C MET A 223 -27.58 -33.71 -71.21
N ALA A 224 -26.64 -34.58 -70.85
CA ALA A 224 -25.77 -35.26 -71.81
C ALA A 224 -26.55 -36.26 -72.69
N GLU A 225 -27.47 -37.06 -72.11
CA GLU A 225 -28.38 -37.93 -72.85
C GLU A 225 -29.27 -37.14 -73.82
N LEU A 226 -29.85 -36.02 -73.37
CA LEU A 226 -30.70 -35.16 -74.19
C LEU A 226 -29.94 -34.63 -75.41
N GLU A 227 -28.73 -34.11 -75.21
CA GLU A 227 -27.88 -33.59 -76.28
C GLU A 227 -27.33 -34.72 -77.19
N GLU A 228 -27.11 -35.94 -76.70
CA GLU A 228 -26.83 -37.10 -77.55
C GLU A 228 -28.05 -37.50 -78.40
N SER A 229 -29.27 -37.45 -77.84
CA SER A 229 -30.53 -37.70 -78.56
C SER A 229 -30.75 -36.68 -79.68
N ARG A 230 -30.40 -35.41 -79.43
CA ARG A 230 -30.42 -34.31 -80.41
C ARG A 230 -29.43 -34.56 -81.55
N ARG A 231 -28.21 -35.02 -81.25
CA ARG A 231 -27.20 -35.40 -82.27
C ARG A 231 -27.70 -36.58 -83.12
N LYS A 232 -28.28 -37.61 -82.50
CA LYS A 232 -28.93 -38.74 -83.20
C LYS A 232 -30.05 -38.27 -84.14
N LEU A 233 -30.90 -37.33 -83.71
CA LEU A 233 -31.95 -36.73 -84.54
C LEU A 233 -31.39 -36.00 -85.78
N VAL A 234 -30.33 -35.19 -85.61
CA VAL A 234 -29.69 -34.45 -86.71
C VAL A 234 -29.07 -35.41 -87.74
N ILE A 235 -28.43 -36.50 -87.30
CA ILE A 235 -27.88 -37.53 -88.20
C ILE A 235 -29.00 -38.19 -89.02
N LEU A 236 -30.14 -38.51 -88.40
CA LEU A 236 -31.30 -39.09 -89.11
C LEU A 236 -31.94 -38.12 -90.11
N GLN A 237 -31.95 -36.80 -89.81
CA GLN A 237 -32.38 -35.78 -90.77
C GLN A 237 -31.41 -35.68 -91.96
N LEU A 238 -30.10 -35.65 -91.71
CA LEU A 238 -29.06 -35.64 -92.76
C LEU A 238 -29.16 -36.88 -93.68
N GLN A 239 -29.34 -38.08 -93.11
CA GLN A 239 -29.54 -39.30 -93.89
C GLN A 239 -30.80 -39.27 -94.76
N ARG A 240 -31.89 -38.64 -94.27
CA ARG A 240 -33.14 -38.45 -95.02
C ARG A 240 -33.01 -37.47 -96.19
N HIS A 241 -32.10 -36.49 -96.12
CA HIS A 241 -31.90 -35.50 -97.18
C HIS A 241 -30.76 -35.86 -98.15
N GLY A 242 -29.72 -36.58 -97.69
CA GLY A 242 -28.55 -36.94 -98.50
C GLY A 242 -28.84 -37.90 -99.67
N SER A 243 -29.98 -38.59 -99.69
CA SER A 243 -30.34 -39.56 -100.73
C SER A 243 -30.73 -38.95 -102.09
N SER A 244 -30.87 -37.62 -102.19
CA SER A 244 -31.58 -36.97 -103.31
C SER A 244 -30.70 -36.27 -104.36
N LEU A 245 -29.38 -36.21 -104.19
CA LEU A 245 -28.52 -35.34 -105.02
C LEU A 245 -27.22 -36.02 -105.48
N MET A 246 -27.31 -36.92 -106.45
CA MET A 246 -26.14 -37.50 -107.12
C MET A 246 -26.46 -37.91 -108.56
N ASN A 247 -26.08 -37.08 -109.56
CA ASN A 247 -25.89 -37.48 -110.97
C ASN A 247 -25.28 -36.37 -111.86
N MET A 248 -24.45 -36.79 -112.84
CA MET A 248 -23.93 -36.08 -114.04
C MET A 248 -22.73 -35.09 -113.92
N SER A 249 -21.96 -34.97 -115.02
CA SER A 249 -20.70 -34.18 -115.17
C SER A 249 -20.35 -33.96 -116.68
N GLY A 250 -19.54 -32.93 -117.06
CA GLY A 250 -18.89 -32.84 -118.41
C GLY A 250 -18.48 -31.42 -118.94
N PRO A 251 -17.34 -31.20 -119.68
CA PRO A 251 -16.81 -29.83 -120.02
C PRO A 251 -16.27 -29.53 -121.48
N ASN A 252 -15.77 -28.27 -121.73
CA ASN A 252 -14.82 -27.72 -122.79
C ASN A 252 -15.37 -26.94 -124.05
N ALA A 253 -14.62 -26.10 -124.87
CA ALA A 253 -13.53 -25.07 -124.70
C ALA A 253 -13.03 -24.39 -126.06
N VAL A 254 -12.27 -23.26 -126.02
CA VAL A 254 -11.25 -22.68 -127.00
C VAL A 254 -11.58 -21.67 -128.19
N ASN A 255 -10.92 -20.46 -128.18
CA ASN A 255 -10.36 -19.43 -129.17
C ASN A 255 -10.89 -19.14 -130.63
N GLY A 256 -10.57 -18.05 -131.40
CA GLY A 256 -9.92 -16.69 -131.20
C GLY A 256 -9.15 -16.01 -132.42
N ALA A 257 -8.99 -14.64 -132.46
CA ALA A 257 -8.02 -13.74 -133.24
C ALA A 257 -8.21 -13.34 -134.77
N VAL A 258 -7.64 -12.28 -135.46
CA VAL A 258 -7.04 -10.89 -135.19
C VAL A 258 -6.57 -10.07 -136.49
N SER A 259 -6.47 -8.70 -136.46
CA SER A 259 -5.65 -7.69 -137.31
C SER A 259 -6.03 -7.19 -138.75
N ALA A 260 -5.54 -6.06 -139.38
CA ALA A 260 -5.11 -4.66 -138.96
C ALA A 260 -4.60 -3.68 -140.12
N ASP A 261 -4.63 -2.33 -139.89
CA ASP A 261 -3.63 -1.23 -140.20
C ASP A 261 -3.54 -0.29 -141.48
N LYS A 262 -3.63 1.07 -141.24
CA LYS A 262 -2.87 2.30 -141.77
C LYS A 262 -2.73 2.66 -143.30
N SER A 263 -2.36 3.89 -143.80
CA SER A 263 -2.23 5.33 -143.36
C SER A 263 -1.84 6.26 -144.57
N SER A 264 -2.44 7.45 -144.86
CA SER A 264 -2.14 8.86 -144.43
C SER A 264 -1.34 9.82 -145.38
N ASP A 265 -1.91 11.01 -145.68
CA ASP A 265 -1.29 12.35 -145.97
C ASP A 265 -0.48 12.58 -147.29
N GLU A 266 -0.37 13.78 -147.92
CA GLU A 266 -0.81 15.16 -147.58
C GLU A 266 -0.93 16.09 -148.84
N ASN A 267 -1.88 17.05 -148.81
CA ASN A 267 -1.89 18.39 -149.47
C ASN A 267 -1.86 18.56 -151.03
N MET A 268 -2.57 19.60 -151.56
CA MET A 268 -3.60 19.29 -152.57
C MET A 268 -3.92 20.35 -153.68
N GLY A 269 -3.44 20.19 -154.93
CA GLY A 269 -3.79 21.00 -156.14
C GLY A 269 -4.42 20.17 -157.29
N TRP A 270 -5.13 20.74 -158.28
CA TRP A 270 -6.20 20.07 -159.10
C TRP A 270 -6.10 18.56 -159.48
N GLY A 271 -4.93 17.99 -159.78
CA GLY A 271 -4.78 16.53 -159.93
C GLY A 271 -4.94 15.84 -158.57
N ASP A 272 -4.05 16.18 -157.67
CA ASP A 272 -4.13 15.99 -156.23
C ASP A 272 -5.46 16.47 -155.60
N LEU A 273 -6.21 17.45 -156.15
CA LEU A 273 -7.57 17.81 -155.67
C LEU A 273 -8.58 16.69 -155.95
N LYS A 274 -8.35 15.90 -157.01
CA LYS A 274 -9.13 14.71 -157.30
C LYS A 274 -8.62 13.53 -156.47
N ASP A 275 -7.31 13.27 -156.47
CA ASP A 275 -6.73 12.15 -155.72
C ASP A 275 -6.98 12.33 -154.21
N ALA A 276 -6.83 13.56 -153.72
CA ALA A 276 -7.25 14.12 -152.44
C ALA A 276 -8.75 13.96 -152.10
N VAL A 277 -9.64 14.00 -153.11
CA VAL A 277 -11.10 13.77 -152.94
C VAL A 277 -11.42 12.29 -152.91
N ASP A 278 -10.73 11.47 -153.73
CA ASP A 278 -10.82 10.01 -153.66
C ASP A 278 -10.16 9.50 -152.36
N GLU A 279 -9.11 10.14 -151.82
CA GLU A 279 -8.55 9.89 -150.48
C GLU A 279 -9.49 10.39 -149.37
N ALA A 280 -10.05 11.60 -149.46
CA ALA A 280 -11.06 12.05 -148.49
C ALA A 280 -12.28 11.11 -148.47
N LYS A 281 -12.56 10.41 -149.56
CA LYS A 281 -13.62 9.41 -149.70
C LYS A 281 -13.22 8.03 -149.18
N THR A 282 -11.99 7.56 -149.37
CA THR A 282 -11.50 6.34 -148.69
C THR A 282 -11.32 6.58 -147.20
N LEU A 283 -10.78 7.74 -146.80
CA LEU A 283 -10.70 8.20 -145.42
C LEU A 283 -12.10 8.31 -144.79
N ALA A 284 -13.10 8.89 -145.46
CA ALA A 284 -14.47 8.90 -144.96
C ALA A 284 -15.08 7.50 -144.87
N GLY A 285 -14.78 6.60 -145.81
CA GLY A 285 -15.19 5.19 -145.75
C GLY A 285 -14.55 4.45 -144.56
N ASN A 286 -13.25 4.61 -144.37
CA ASN A 286 -12.50 4.08 -143.24
C ASN A 286 -13.01 4.68 -141.92
N ARG A 287 -13.30 5.99 -141.87
CA ARG A 287 -13.84 6.67 -140.68
C ARG A 287 -15.26 6.22 -140.35
N LEU A 288 -16.04 5.79 -141.34
CA LEU A 288 -17.37 5.21 -141.16
C LEU A 288 -17.28 3.75 -140.71
N LEU A 289 -16.29 3.00 -141.20
CA LEU A 289 -15.94 1.67 -140.66
C LEU A 289 -15.44 1.75 -139.21
N GLU A 290 -14.47 2.60 -138.89
CA GLU A 290 -14.01 2.87 -137.52
C GLU A 290 -15.17 3.30 -136.60
N LEU A 291 -16.14 4.08 -137.11
CA LEU A 291 -17.33 4.47 -136.36
C LEU A 291 -18.30 3.30 -136.16
N HIS A 292 -18.44 2.40 -137.14
CA HIS A 292 -19.22 1.16 -137.00
C HIS A 292 -18.55 0.19 -136.01
N GLU A 293 -17.25 -0.06 -136.15
CA GLU A 293 -16.46 -0.92 -135.26
C GLU A 293 -16.51 -0.38 -133.82
N THR A 294 -16.29 0.92 -133.61
CA THR A 294 -16.43 1.51 -132.28
C THR A 294 -17.88 1.56 -131.77
N GLN A 295 -18.89 1.61 -132.64
CA GLN A 295 -20.30 1.45 -132.24
C GLN A 295 -20.60 0.00 -131.82
N GLU A 296 -19.99 -0.98 -132.47
CA GLU A 296 -20.12 -2.42 -132.17
C GLU A 296 -19.35 -2.77 -130.88
N ASP A 297 -18.15 -2.23 -130.66
CA ASP A 297 -17.43 -2.30 -129.38
C ASP A 297 -18.22 -1.64 -128.24
N ASN A 298 -18.84 -0.47 -128.46
CA ASN A 298 -19.70 0.17 -127.45
C ASN A 298 -20.97 -0.67 -127.15
N LEU A 299 -21.49 -1.40 -128.12
CA LEU A 299 -22.60 -2.35 -127.92
C LEU A 299 -22.13 -3.56 -127.10
N ILE A 300 -20.96 -4.13 -127.41
CA ILE A 300 -20.33 -5.21 -126.63
C ILE A 300 -20.07 -4.77 -125.18
N LEU A 301 -19.53 -3.57 -124.97
CA LEU A 301 -19.28 -3.00 -123.64
C LEU A 301 -20.59 -2.70 -122.89
N SER A 302 -21.65 -2.26 -123.57
CA SER A 302 -22.98 -2.09 -122.96
C SER A 302 -23.56 -3.43 -122.49
N ASN A 303 -23.46 -4.47 -123.32
CA ASN A 303 -23.92 -5.81 -122.96
C ASN A 303 -23.13 -6.36 -121.75
N GLN A 304 -21.81 -6.19 -121.73
CA GLN A 304 -20.96 -6.58 -120.59
C GLN A 304 -21.30 -5.81 -119.31
N LEU A 305 -21.64 -4.51 -119.41
CA LEU A 305 -22.11 -3.73 -118.27
C LEU A 305 -23.49 -4.18 -117.78
N GLU A 306 -24.39 -4.58 -118.68
CA GLU A 306 -25.71 -5.12 -118.31
C GLU A 306 -25.58 -6.50 -117.64
N ASP A 307 -24.73 -7.40 -118.15
CA ASP A 307 -24.39 -8.69 -117.54
C ASP A 307 -23.79 -8.51 -116.12
N LEU A 308 -22.83 -7.60 -115.95
CA LEU A 308 -22.24 -7.27 -114.65
C LEU A 308 -23.27 -6.64 -113.70
N GLN A 309 -24.18 -5.80 -114.21
CA GLN A 309 -25.24 -5.22 -113.39
C GLN A 309 -26.32 -6.25 -113.02
N ALA A 310 -26.52 -7.31 -113.81
CA ALA A 310 -27.35 -8.45 -113.45
C ALA A 310 -26.69 -9.28 -112.33
N GLN A 311 -25.42 -9.68 -112.48
CA GLN A 311 -24.67 -10.40 -111.45
C GLN A 311 -24.65 -9.65 -110.11
N LEU A 312 -24.41 -8.34 -110.12
CA LEU A 312 -24.42 -7.52 -108.92
C LEU A 312 -25.81 -7.44 -108.24
N LYS A 313 -26.91 -7.58 -108.99
CA LYS A 313 -28.26 -7.67 -108.42
C LYS A 313 -28.48 -9.03 -107.76
N ASP A 314 -28.02 -10.11 -108.37
CA ASP A 314 -28.12 -11.47 -107.82
C ASP A 314 -27.27 -11.65 -106.55
N ASP A 315 -26.04 -11.09 -106.51
CA ASP A 315 -25.22 -11.10 -105.30
C ASP A 315 -25.87 -10.27 -104.16
N ASN A 316 -26.42 -9.09 -104.45
CA ASN A 316 -27.20 -8.33 -103.46
C ASN A 316 -28.48 -9.08 -103.04
N TYR A 317 -29.08 -9.88 -103.93
CA TYR A 317 -30.18 -10.77 -103.58
C TYR A 317 -29.74 -11.88 -102.63
N VAL A 318 -28.52 -12.43 -102.73
CA VAL A 318 -27.96 -13.38 -101.75
C VAL A 318 -27.90 -12.75 -100.35
N PHE A 319 -27.33 -11.54 -100.21
CA PHE A 319 -27.22 -10.87 -98.90
C PHE A 319 -28.58 -10.42 -98.32
N THR A 320 -29.54 -10.05 -99.18
CA THR A 320 -30.92 -9.71 -98.76
C THR A 320 -31.84 -10.93 -98.70
N SER A 321 -31.34 -12.14 -99.00
CA SER A 321 -32.15 -13.36 -99.04
C SER A 321 -32.62 -13.78 -97.67
N LYS A 322 -33.79 -14.45 -97.64
CA LYS A 322 -34.35 -15.02 -96.41
C LYS A 322 -33.43 -16.08 -95.74
N PRO A 323 -32.72 -16.95 -96.47
CA PRO A 323 -31.74 -17.86 -95.85
C PRO A 323 -30.54 -17.13 -95.23
N TYR A 324 -29.98 -16.12 -95.90
CA TYR A 324 -28.81 -15.39 -95.38
C TYR A 324 -29.14 -14.58 -94.13
N THR A 325 -30.27 -13.87 -94.14
CA THR A 325 -30.76 -13.12 -92.98
C THR A 325 -31.03 -14.03 -91.77
N ILE A 326 -31.71 -15.17 -91.95
CA ILE A 326 -31.90 -16.16 -90.87
C ILE A 326 -30.56 -16.68 -90.32
N LEU A 327 -29.57 -16.94 -91.18
CA LEU A 327 -28.24 -17.40 -90.75
C LEU A 327 -27.47 -16.30 -89.99
N SER A 328 -27.59 -15.04 -90.44
CA SER A 328 -27.03 -13.87 -89.75
C SER A 328 -27.64 -13.68 -88.36
N ASP A 329 -28.96 -13.78 -88.24
CA ASP A 329 -29.68 -13.66 -86.97
C ASP A 329 -29.28 -14.77 -85.99
N GLN A 330 -29.13 -16.01 -86.49
CA GLN A 330 -28.63 -17.15 -85.70
C GLN A 330 -27.19 -16.93 -85.23
N LEU A 331 -26.31 -16.37 -86.07
CA LEU A 331 -24.93 -16.05 -85.70
C LEU A 331 -24.90 -14.96 -84.61
N HIS A 332 -25.69 -13.90 -84.74
CA HIS A 332 -25.80 -12.85 -83.70
C HIS A 332 -26.34 -13.40 -82.38
N HIS A 333 -27.35 -14.27 -82.42
CA HIS A 333 -27.88 -14.94 -81.22
C HIS A 333 -26.82 -15.80 -80.53
N LEU A 334 -26.10 -16.66 -81.28
CA LEU A 334 -25.02 -17.50 -80.73
C LEU A 334 -23.89 -16.65 -80.14
N ASN A 335 -23.53 -15.53 -80.79
CA ASN A 335 -22.51 -14.62 -80.28
C ASN A 335 -22.94 -13.92 -78.98
N ALA A 336 -24.22 -13.59 -78.83
CA ALA A 336 -24.78 -13.07 -77.59
C ALA A 336 -24.82 -14.13 -76.47
N GLU A 337 -25.09 -15.41 -76.79
CA GLU A 337 -24.97 -16.49 -75.81
C GLU A 337 -23.52 -16.72 -75.36
N ILE A 338 -22.55 -16.65 -76.27
CA ILE A 338 -21.12 -16.79 -75.96
C ILE A 338 -20.67 -15.72 -74.95
N GLU A 339 -21.02 -14.44 -75.18
CA GLU A 339 -20.69 -13.37 -74.23
C GLU A 339 -21.44 -13.51 -72.89
N ARG A 340 -22.68 -14.05 -72.89
CA ARG A 340 -23.39 -14.40 -71.64
C ARG A 340 -22.66 -15.49 -70.85
N TYR A 341 -22.23 -16.58 -71.50
CA TYR A 341 -21.50 -17.66 -70.84
C TYR A 341 -20.11 -17.21 -70.36
N LYS A 342 -19.43 -16.34 -71.11
CA LYS A 342 -18.16 -15.71 -70.71
C LYS A 342 -18.32 -14.87 -69.45
N GLY A 343 -19.37 -14.03 -69.36
CA GLY A 343 -19.69 -13.30 -68.13
C GLY A 343 -19.97 -14.21 -66.93
N LEU A 344 -20.67 -15.33 -67.14
CA LEU A 344 -20.88 -16.35 -66.10
C LEU A 344 -19.57 -17.01 -65.65
N VAL A 345 -18.66 -17.31 -66.58
CA VAL A 345 -17.32 -17.86 -66.28
C VAL A 345 -16.47 -16.85 -65.49
N GLU A 346 -16.54 -15.56 -65.81
CA GLU A 346 -15.85 -14.50 -65.05
C GLU A 346 -16.38 -14.38 -63.60
N VAL A 347 -17.70 -14.50 -63.39
CA VAL A 347 -18.30 -14.58 -62.04
C VAL A 347 -17.81 -15.83 -61.29
N LEU A 348 -17.95 -17.02 -61.88
CA LEU A 348 -17.53 -18.28 -61.26
C LEU A 348 -16.03 -18.32 -60.93
N GLN A 349 -15.19 -17.71 -61.76
CA GLN A 349 -13.75 -17.60 -61.51
C GLN A 349 -13.43 -16.61 -60.36
N ASN A 350 -14.22 -15.54 -60.20
CA ASN A 350 -14.13 -14.64 -59.04
C ASN A 350 -14.61 -15.31 -57.75
N ASP A 351 -15.71 -16.05 -57.78
CA ASP A 351 -16.21 -16.80 -56.62
C ASP A 351 -15.20 -17.87 -56.18
N LYS A 352 -14.63 -18.63 -57.13
CA LYS A 352 -13.53 -19.56 -56.89
C LYS A 352 -12.33 -18.90 -56.20
N ASN A 353 -11.95 -17.69 -56.61
CA ASN A 353 -10.88 -16.94 -55.96
C ASN A 353 -11.23 -16.56 -54.52
N GLN A 354 -12.48 -16.13 -54.25
CA GLN A 354 -12.96 -15.85 -52.88
C GLN A 354 -12.99 -17.12 -52.02
N PHE A 355 -13.45 -18.26 -52.55
CA PHE A 355 -13.46 -19.53 -51.82
C PHE A 355 -12.04 -19.97 -51.46
N LEU A 356 -11.08 -19.88 -52.38
CA LEU A 356 -9.66 -20.18 -52.13
C LEU A 356 -9.03 -19.23 -51.09
N GLN A 357 -9.51 -17.99 -50.98
CA GLN A 357 -9.10 -17.09 -49.89
C GLN A 357 -9.70 -17.53 -48.55
N ARG A 358 -11.02 -17.77 -48.49
CA ARG A 358 -11.71 -18.24 -47.27
C ARG A 358 -11.14 -19.56 -46.77
N GLU A 359 -10.77 -20.48 -47.67
CA GLU A 359 -10.09 -21.73 -47.35
C GLU A 359 -8.76 -21.48 -46.63
N LYS A 360 -7.90 -20.60 -47.15
CA LYS A 360 -6.62 -20.22 -46.50
C LYS A 360 -6.84 -19.58 -45.13
N GLU A 361 -7.83 -18.71 -44.99
CA GLU A 361 -8.20 -18.10 -43.71
C GLU A 361 -8.70 -19.15 -42.71
N MET A 362 -9.42 -20.19 -43.17
CA MET A 362 -9.84 -21.31 -42.33
C MET A 362 -8.70 -22.26 -41.96
N CYS A 363 -7.73 -22.51 -42.85
CA CYS A 363 -6.51 -23.25 -42.53
C CYS A 363 -5.70 -22.55 -41.44
N ALA A 364 -5.47 -21.23 -41.56
CA ALA A 364 -4.77 -20.45 -40.55
C ALA A 364 -5.51 -20.42 -39.18
N LYS A 365 -6.85 -20.42 -39.20
CA LYS A 365 -7.65 -20.60 -37.97
C LYS A 365 -7.48 -22.02 -37.41
N GLY A 366 -7.43 -23.04 -38.24
CA GLY A 366 -7.13 -24.43 -37.84
C GLY A 366 -5.79 -24.55 -37.12
N GLU A 367 -4.73 -23.99 -37.71
CA GLU A 367 -3.40 -23.92 -37.08
C GLU A 367 -3.44 -23.20 -35.71
N SER A 368 -4.20 -22.10 -35.59
CA SER A 368 -4.36 -21.43 -34.28
C SER A 368 -5.14 -22.27 -33.27
N VAL A 369 -6.15 -23.03 -33.71
CA VAL A 369 -6.93 -23.94 -32.85
C VAL A 369 -6.08 -25.11 -32.38
N ASP A 370 -5.23 -25.67 -33.23
CA ASP A 370 -4.33 -26.77 -32.84
C ASP A 370 -3.21 -26.31 -31.90
N ASN A 371 -2.71 -25.08 -32.05
CA ASN A 371 -1.84 -24.45 -31.05
C ASN A 371 -2.57 -24.25 -29.69
N ILE A 372 -3.86 -23.88 -29.71
CA ILE A 372 -4.67 -23.77 -28.50
C ILE A 372 -4.85 -25.15 -27.85
N LYS A 373 -5.18 -26.21 -28.61
CA LYS A 373 -5.25 -27.59 -28.09
C LYS A 373 -3.94 -28.03 -27.43
N GLN A 374 -2.80 -27.78 -28.08
CA GLN A 374 -1.49 -28.11 -27.50
C GLN A 374 -1.23 -27.39 -26.17
N SER A 375 -1.65 -26.12 -26.04
CA SER A 375 -1.52 -25.40 -24.77
C SER A 375 -2.50 -25.91 -23.71
N ILE A 376 -3.73 -26.29 -24.07
CA ILE A 376 -4.69 -26.96 -23.18
C ILE A 376 -4.10 -28.27 -22.65
N THR A 377 -3.61 -29.16 -23.51
CA THR A 377 -3.00 -30.44 -23.09
C THR A 377 -1.76 -30.24 -22.21
N ALA A 378 -0.98 -29.17 -22.43
CA ALA A 378 0.13 -28.82 -21.55
C ALA A 378 -0.33 -28.32 -20.17
N TYR A 379 -1.46 -27.61 -20.08
CA TYR A 379 -2.06 -27.22 -18.80
C TYR A 379 -2.75 -28.39 -18.09
N GLU A 380 -3.44 -29.28 -18.81
CA GLU A 380 -4.02 -30.52 -18.28
C GLU A 380 -2.96 -31.40 -17.61
N ALA A 381 -1.86 -31.68 -18.32
CA ALA A 381 -0.73 -32.43 -17.76
C ALA A 381 -0.08 -31.73 -16.54
N LYS A 382 -0.13 -30.39 -16.47
CA LYS A 382 0.37 -29.64 -15.31
C LYS A 382 -0.60 -29.66 -14.13
N ILE A 383 -1.91 -29.76 -14.38
CA ILE A 383 -2.92 -29.97 -13.34
C ILE A 383 -2.74 -31.36 -12.73
N GLU A 384 -2.61 -32.41 -13.55
CA GLU A 384 -2.34 -33.78 -13.08
C GLU A 384 -1.06 -33.86 -12.20
N GLU A 385 0.02 -33.18 -12.61
CA GLU A 385 1.27 -33.11 -11.84
C GLU A 385 1.07 -32.44 -10.46
N LEU A 386 0.25 -31.38 -10.39
CA LEU A 386 -0.05 -30.66 -9.15
C LEU A 386 -1.01 -31.45 -8.24
N GLU A 387 -2.02 -32.10 -8.80
CA GLU A 387 -2.90 -33.01 -8.05
C GLU A 387 -2.13 -34.17 -7.44
N HIS A 388 -1.17 -34.75 -8.18
CA HIS A 388 -0.28 -35.78 -7.65
C HIS A 388 0.62 -35.26 -6.51
N GLN A 389 1.11 -34.02 -6.59
CA GLN A 389 1.86 -33.37 -5.51
C GLN A 389 0.99 -33.11 -4.27
N ILE A 390 -0.28 -32.74 -4.45
CA ILE A 390 -1.24 -32.56 -3.35
C ILE A 390 -1.54 -33.90 -2.67
N LEU A 391 -1.81 -34.96 -3.43
CA LEU A 391 -2.03 -36.32 -2.92
C LEU A 391 -0.81 -36.82 -2.12
N LYS A 392 0.40 -36.63 -2.64
CA LYS A 392 1.65 -36.96 -1.94
C LYS A 392 1.82 -36.17 -0.64
N SER A 393 1.53 -34.87 -0.67
CA SER A 393 1.61 -33.99 0.52
C SER A 393 0.58 -34.39 1.60
N MET A 394 -0.61 -34.83 1.21
CA MET A 394 -1.62 -35.36 2.16
C MET A 394 -1.18 -36.69 2.78
N ALA A 395 -0.56 -37.59 2.00
CA ALA A 395 0.03 -38.82 2.55
C ALA A 395 1.13 -38.52 3.57
N GLU A 396 2.07 -37.62 3.24
CA GLU A 396 3.13 -37.17 4.15
C GLU A 396 2.58 -36.49 5.43
N LYS A 397 1.50 -35.70 5.31
CA LYS A 397 0.79 -35.13 6.46
C LYS A 397 0.21 -36.20 7.37
N ASN A 398 -0.42 -37.23 6.80
CA ASN A 398 -1.03 -38.33 7.56
C ASN A 398 0.03 -39.20 8.24
N ASP A 399 1.13 -39.49 7.57
CA ASP A 399 2.29 -40.20 8.15
C ASP A 399 2.94 -39.45 9.32
N LEU A 400 2.88 -38.11 9.33
CA LEU A 400 3.33 -37.28 10.44
C LEU A 400 2.30 -37.23 11.58
N GLU A 401 1.02 -37.15 11.25
CA GLU A 401 -0.08 -37.18 12.22
C GLU A 401 -0.14 -38.50 12.99
N ILE A 402 0.07 -39.63 12.30
CA ILE A 402 0.21 -40.96 12.94
C ILE A 402 1.39 -40.97 13.92
N LYS A 403 2.58 -40.49 13.51
CA LYS A 403 3.77 -40.44 14.39
C LYS A 403 3.58 -39.52 15.60
N VAL A 404 2.81 -38.44 15.45
CA VAL A 404 2.45 -37.57 16.58
C VAL A 404 1.52 -38.29 17.55
N GLU A 405 0.49 -38.98 17.07
CA GLU A 405 -0.41 -39.77 17.92
C GLU A 405 0.31 -40.96 18.59
N GLU A 406 1.20 -41.66 17.87
CA GLU A 406 2.10 -42.68 18.43
C GLU A 406 2.93 -42.09 19.58
N SER A 407 3.56 -40.92 19.39
CA SER A 407 4.34 -40.25 20.44
C SER A 407 3.48 -39.80 21.64
N LEU A 408 2.21 -39.47 21.42
CA LEU A 408 1.24 -39.12 22.48
C LEU A 408 0.74 -40.35 23.24
N GLN A 409 0.72 -41.53 22.61
CA GLN A 409 0.37 -42.79 23.26
C GLN A 409 1.57 -43.41 24.01
N ASP A 410 2.77 -43.34 23.44
CA ASP A 410 4.03 -43.71 24.10
C ASP A 410 4.36 -42.76 25.28
N SER A 411 3.84 -41.53 25.28
CA SER A 411 3.86 -40.66 26.46
C SER A 411 2.94 -41.20 27.57
N GLY A 412 3.46 -42.16 28.34
CA GLY A 412 2.75 -42.92 29.36
C GLY A 412 2.03 -42.03 30.38
N LYS A 413 0.71 -41.85 30.19
CA LYS A 413 -0.19 -40.93 30.94
C LYS A 413 -0.31 -41.19 32.45
N LYS A 414 0.45 -42.16 32.97
CA LYS A 414 0.56 -42.48 34.39
C LYS A 414 1.82 -41.87 35.01
N ASP A 415 2.98 -42.14 34.41
CA ASP A 415 4.27 -41.76 35.00
C ASP A 415 4.43 -40.23 35.02
N PHE A 416 4.01 -39.54 33.95
CA PHE A 416 3.96 -38.07 33.89
C PHE A 416 3.08 -37.43 35.00
N LYS A 417 1.99 -38.11 35.40
CA LYS A 417 1.10 -37.62 36.47
C LYS A 417 1.77 -37.76 37.83
N ASP A 418 2.40 -38.90 38.08
CA ASP A 418 3.09 -39.18 39.34
C ASP A 418 4.36 -38.30 39.46
N GLU A 419 5.07 -38.05 38.36
CA GLU A 419 6.22 -37.13 38.27
C GLU A 419 5.81 -35.67 38.54
N ILE A 420 4.69 -35.18 37.97
CA ILE A 420 4.12 -33.86 38.33
C ILE A 420 3.82 -33.78 39.82
N HIS A 421 3.31 -34.85 40.44
CA HIS A 421 3.02 -34.87 41.87
C HIS A 421 4.30 -34.80 42.73
N VAL A 422 5.37 -35.49 42.30
CA VAL A 422 6.69 -35.40 42.93
C VAL A 422 7.30 -33.99 42.76
N MET A 423 7.22 -33.40 41.57
CA MET A 423 7.71 -32.03 41.32
C MET A 423 6.95 -30.98 42.14
N ALA A 424 5.62 -31.08 42.24
CA ALA A 424 4.81 -30.19 43.06
C ALA A 424 5.15 -30.30 44.56
N ALA A 425 5.40 -31.52 45.06
CA ALA A 425 5.84 -31.74 46.44
C ALA A 425 7.26 -31.20 46.69
N ALA A 426 8.18 -31.34 45.72
CA ALA A 426 9.53 -30.79 45.80
C ALA A 426 9.52 -29.25 45.84
N LEU A 427 8.82 -28.61 44.91
CA LEU A 427 8.68 -27.14 44.85
C LEU A 427 8.03 -26.57 46.12
N SER A 428 7.01 -27.24 46.67
CA SER A 428 6.38 -26.84 47.93
C SER A 428 7.38 -26.83 49.10
N LYS A 429 8.25 -27.85 49.16
CA LYS A 429 9.29 -27.98 50.18
C LYS A 429 10.44 -26.99 49.99
N GLU A 430 10.81 -26.66 48.76
CA GLU A 430 11.78 -25.61 48.47
C GLU A 430 11.24 -24.23 48.84
N MET A 431 9.96 -23.96 48.57
CA MET A 431 9.30 -22.72 49.00
C MET A 431 9.25 -22.59 50.53
N GLU A 432 8.91 -23.67 51.24
CA GLU A 432 8.98 -23.71 52.72
C GLU A 432 10.41 -23.47 53.22
N MET A 433 11.43 -24.05 52.58
CA MET A 433 12.83 -23.84 52.94
C MET A 433 13.27 -22.37 52.71
N MET A 434 12.86 -21.76 51.60
CA MET A 434 13.17 -20.35 51.32
C MET A 434 12.45 -19.40 52.26
N GLU A 435 11.18 -19.64 52.60
CA GLU A 435 10.45 -18.85 53.60
C GLU A 435 11.12 -18.94 55.00
N ASN A 436 11.62 -20.12 55.37
CA ASN A 436 12.43 -20.31 56.58
C ASN A 436 13.79 -19.61 56.54
N GLN A 437 14.40 -19.40 55.37
CA GLN A 437 15.61 -18.58 55.22
C GLN A 437 15.29 -17.08 55.25
N LEU A 438 14.18 -16.66 54.63
CA LEU A 438 13.71 -15.28 54.62
C LEU A 438 13.41 -14.78 56.04
N ASN A 439 12.67 -15.55 56.84
CA ASN A 439 12.39 -15.16 58.23
C ASN A 439 13.67 -15.10 59.09
N ARG A 440 14.60 -16.06 58.99
CA ARG A 440 15.89 -16.00 59.70
C ARG A 440 16.73 -14.77 59.33
N SER A 441 16.75 -14.38 58.06
CA SER A 441 17.49 -13.19 57.61
C SER A 441 16.83 -11.88 58.01
N LYS A 442 15.49 -11.85 58.09
CA LYS A 442 14.70 -10.76 58.68
C LYS A 442 14.96 -10.61 60.18
N ASP A 443 15.00 -11.72 60.93
CA ASP A 443 15.30 -11.72 62.36
C ASP A 443 16.72 -11.17 62.61
N ALA A 444 17.73 -11.71 61.90
CA ALA A 444 19.11 -11.24 61.98
C ALA A 444 19.28 -9.76 61.56
N ALA A 445 18.49 -9.28 60.59
CA ALA A 445 18.47 -7.85 60.22
C ALA A 445 17.88 -6.97 61.35
N SER A 446 16.89 -7.47 62.10
CA SER A 446 16.33 -6.76 63.25
C SER A 446 17.30 -6.69 64.43
N GLU A 447 18.05 -7.76 64.69
CA GLU A 447 19.14 -7.78 65.69
C GLU A 447 20.27 -6.82 65.30
N ALA A 448 20.67 -6.81 64.03
CA ALA A 448 21.68 -5.88 63.52
C ALA A 448 21.25 -4.40 63.60
N LEU A 449 19.94 -4.11 63.53
CA LEU A 449 19.41 -2.75 63.77
C LEU A 449 19.46 -2.39 65.26
N ALA A 450 19.03 -3.28 66.16
CA ALA A 450 19.09 -3.03 67.60
C ALA A 450 20.54 -2.82 68.10
N LEU A 451 21.49 -3.64 67.64
CA LEU A 451 22.92 -3.47 67.93
C LEU A 451 23.50 -2.17 67.36
N ARG A 452 22.97 -1.68 66.22
CA ARG A 452 23.36 -0.39 65.65
C ARG A 452 22.83 0.78 66.48
N GLU A 453 21.58 0.71 66.95
CA GLU A 453 21.00 1.72 67.85
C GLU A 453 21.75 1.78 69.18
N GLU A 454 22.12 0.63 69.75
CA GLU A 454 22.96 0.57 70.95
C GLU A 454 24.34 1.21 70.69
N ALA A 455 25.02 0.83 69.60
CA ALA A 455 26.32 1.38 69.23
C ALA A 455 26.28 2.91 68.99
N GLU A 456 25.19 3.43 68.41
CA GLU A 456 24.98 4.87 68.23
C GLU A 456 24.73 5.57 69.58
N SER A 457 23.96 4.95 70.50
CA SER A 457 23.78 5.45 71.87
C SER A 457 25.13 5.54 72.62
N LEU A 458 25.95 4.49 72.56
CA LEU A 458 27.30 4.45 73.16
C LEU A 458 28.22 5.49 72.53
N ARG A 459 28.10 5.75 71.23
CA ARG A 459 28.85 6.81 70.53
C ARG A 459 28.48 8.21 71.02
N THR A 460 27.20 8.48 71.29
CA THR A 460 26.79 9.77 71.90
C THR A 460 27.29 9.91 73.35
N LEU A 461 27.25 8.82 74.13
CA LEU A 461 27.80 8.79 75.49
C LEU A 461 29.31 9.06 75.50
N LEU A 462 30.06 8.44 74.58
CA LEU A 462 31.49 8.65 74.39
C LEU A 462 31.80 10.11 74.00
N ALA A 463 31.05 10.68 73.04
CA ALA A 463 31.20 12.08 72.65
C ALA A 463 30.97 13.03 73.83
N LYS A 464 29.95 12.76 74.66
CA LYS A 464 29.72 13.52 75.91
C LYS A 464 30.92 13.38 76.87
N LYS A 465 31.42 12.16 77.10
CA LYS A 465 32.58 11.93 78.00
C LYS A 465 33.86 12.62 77.50
N ILE A 466 34.08 12.71 76.19
CA ILE A 466 35.18 13.48 75.60
C ILE A 466 35.00 14.99 75.87
N SER A 467 33.77 15.52 75.80
CA SER A 467 33.52 16.93 76.15
C SER A 467 33.73 17.23 77.65
N GLU A 468 33.27 16.33 78.54
CA GLU A 468 33.51 16.43 79.99
C GLU A 468 35.02 16.36 80.30
N GLN A 469 35.76 15.44 79.66
CA GLN A 469 37.22 15.34 79.81
C GLN A 469 37.93 16.61 79.34
N LYS A 470 37.49 17.21 78.22
CA LYS A 470 38.04 18.48 77.74
C LYS A 470 37.79 19.60 78.73
N GLU A 471 36.57 19.76 79.23
CA GLU A 471 36.23 20.81 80.20
C GLU A 471 37.05 20.68 81.50
N ILE A 472 37.28 19.45 81.98
CA ILE A 472 38.15 19.18 83.13
C ILE A 472 39.61 19.54 82.81
N SER A 473 40.11 19.20 81.62
CA SER A 473 41.46 19.54 81.16
C SER A 473 41.66 21.05 81.05
N ASP A 474 40.70 21.77 80.46
CA ASP A 474 40.74 23.23 80.31
C ASP A 474 40.72 23.93 81.68
N ARG A 475 39.89 23.45 82.64
CA ARG A 475 39.91 23.92 84.03
C ARG A 475 41.22 23.63 84.75
N TYR A 476 41.81 22.44 84.56
CA TYR A 476 43.12 22.09 85.12
C TYR A 476 44.23 22.99 84.57
N ASN A 477 44.24 23.26 83.25
CA ASN A 477 45.21 24.14 82.62
C ASN A 477 45.07 25.60 83.11
N ALA A 478 43.85 26.07 83.38
CA ALA A 478 43.62 27.35 84.02
C ALA A 478 44.20 27.40 85.45
N GLN A 479 43.92 26.40 86.29
CA GLN A 479 44.48 26.29 87.64
C GLN A 479 46.01 26.19 87.65
N VAL A 480 46.62 25.45 86.72
CA VAL A 480 48.08 25.40 86.55
C VAL A 480 48.67 26.77 86.17
N SER A 481 47.91 27.58 85.42
CA SER A 481 48.32 28.94 85.05
C SER A 481 48.20 29.92 86.23
N GLU A 482 47.13 29.83 87.00
CA GLU A 482 46.93 30.56 88.27
C GLU A 482 48.04 30.21 89.30
N ILE A 483 48.38 28.93 89.44
CA ILE A 483 49.48 28.47 90.31
C ILE A 483 50.83 29.02 89.85
N LYS A 484 51.05 29.26 88.55
CA LYS A 484 52.27 29.94 88.07
C LYS A 484 52.28 31.41 88.48
N SER A 485 51.20 32.17 88.24
CA SER A 485 51.15 33.58 88.65
C SER A 485 51.24 33.77 90.16
N LEU A 486 50.70 32.84 90.95
CA LEU A 486 50.84 32.84 92.42
C LEU A 486 52.29 32.53 92.85
N LYS A 487 53.02 31.67 92.13
CA LYS A 487 54.45 31.43 92.38
C LYS A 487 55.31 32.63 92.00
N GLU A 488 55.04 33.28 90.88
CA GLU A 488 55.71 34.52 90.47
C GLU A 488 55.48 35.63 91.52
N LEU A 489 54.26 35.76 92.03
CA LEU A 489 53.93 36.68 93.12
C LEU A 489 54.67 36.35 94.43
N ILE A 490 54.76 35.07 94.81
CA ILE A 490 55.56 34.63 95.97
C ILE A 490 57.05 34.97 95.75
N GLU A 491 57.61 34.72 94.57
CA GLU A 491 59.01 35.04 94.26
C GLU A 491 59.29 36.56 94.31
N THR A 492 58.31 37.41 93.98
CA THR A 492 58.42 38.87 94.21
C THR A 492 58.34 39.24 95.68
N LEU A 493 57.42 38.65 96.45
CA LEU A 493 57.29 38.91 97.90
C LEU A 493 58.50 38.38 98.71
N GLU A 494 59.13 37.31 98.26
CA GLU A 494 60.39 36.81 98.85
C GLU A 494 61.57 37.77 98.59
N LYS A 495 61.62 38.43 97.43
CA LYS A 495 62.61 39.48 97.13
C LYS A 495 62.35 40.75 97.94
N GLU A 496 61.10 41.21 98.01
CA GLU A 496 60.71 42.35 98.85
C GLU A 496 61.04 42.09 100.34
N ASN A 497 60.82 40.87 100.84
CA ASN A 497 61.25 40.49 102.18
C ASN A 497 62.78 40.50 102.36
N GLN A 498 63.56 40.05 101.37
CA GLN A 498 65.03 40.12 101.42
C GLN A 498 65.54 41.56 101.39
N GLU A 499 64.90 42.45 100.63
CA GLU A 499 65.20 43.90 100.64
C GLU A 499 64.84 44.54 101.99
N LEU A 500 63.70 44.18 102.59
CA LEU A 500 63.31 44.62 103.94
C LEU A 500 64.24 44.07 105.03
N GLU A 501 64.69 42.82 104.95
CA GLU A 501 65.64 42.23 105.88
C GLU A 501 67.02 42.90 105.77
N PHE A 502 67.47 43.24 104.55
CA PHE A 502 68.66 44.06 104.34
C PHE A 502 68.53 45.47 104.96
N ILE A 503 67.37 46.12 104.84
CA ILE A 503 67.10 47.42 105.48
C ILE A 503 67.15 47.30 107.03
N VAL A 504 66.59 46.22 107.60
CA VAL A 504 66.62 45.96 109.05
C VAL A 504 68.05 45.71 109.55
N ASP A 505 68.85 44.92 108.83
CA ASP A 505 70.26 44.67 109.15
C ASP A 505 71.13 45.93 109.01
N MET A 506 70.82 46.80 108.04
CA MET A 506 71.45 48.12 107.89
C MET A 506 71.20 49.01 109.11
N TYR A 507 69.95 49.15 109.55
CA TYR A 507 69.62 49.88 110.79
C TYR A 507 70.18 49.20 112.05
N GLY A 508 70.26 47.87 112.10
CA GLY A 508 70.89 47.12 113.18
C GLY A 508 72.39 47.44 113.33
N LYS A 509 73.08 47.68 112.21
CA LYS A 509 74.48 48.09 112.17
C LYS A 509 74.68 49.54 112.62
N GLU A 510 73.83 50.49 112.20
CA GLU A 510 73.85 51.85 112.77
C GLU A 510 73.61 51.84 114.29
N CYS A 511 72.67 51.03 114.78
CA CYS A 511 72.43 50.88 116.22
C CYS A 511 73.61 50.27 117.00
N SER A 512 74.55 49.60 116.31
CA SER A 512 75.71 48.94 116.92
C SER A 512 76.85 49.91 117.28
N GLU A 513 76.88 51.13 116.74
CA GLU A 513 77.88 52.16 117.10
C GLU A 513 77.58 52.86 118.45
N SER A 514 76.68 52.29 119.26
CA SER A 514 76.35 52.70 120.64
C SER A 514 77.56 52.74 121.61
N ARG A 515 78.70 52.14 121.22
CA ARG A 515 79.95 52.14 122.00
C ARG A 515 80.37 53.55 122.43
N THR A 516 80.29 54.53 121.53
CA THR A 516 80.63 55.94 121.79
C THR A 516 79.74 56.53 122.89
N ILE A 517 78.47 56.12 122.97
CA ILE A 517 77.50 56.55 123.98
C ILE A 517 77.81 55.93 125.35
N THR A 518 78.28 54.68 125.39
CA THR A 518 78.69 54.03 126.64
C THR A 518 79.98 54.63 127.23
N GLU A 519 80.98 54.94 126.41
CA GLU A 519 82.26 55.49 126.85
C GLU A 519 82.11 56.94 127.40
N ILE A 520 81.15 57.72 126.86
CA ILE A 520 80.74 59.03 127.42
C ILE A 520 80.09 58.86 128.82
N LYS A 521 79.16 57.92 128.99
CA LYS A 521 78.48 57.71 130.29
C LYS A 521 79.43 57.26 131.40
N GLU A 522 80.43 56.43 131.09
CA GLU A 522 81.43 56.01 132.08
C GLU A 522 82.47 57.09 132.42
N SER A 523 82.79 58.00 131.50
CA SER A 523 83.66 59.14 131.81
C SER A 523 82.95 60.19 132.66
N GLU A 524 81.67 60.48 132.38
CA GLU A 524 80.81 61.35 133.18
C GLU A 524 80.67 60.84 134.64
N ASN A 525 80.41 59.54 134.83
CA ASN A 525 80.26 58.96 136.17
C ASN A 525 81.57 58.97 137.00
N ARG A 526 82.74 58.89 136.36
CA ARG A 526 84.03 59.03 137.03
C ARG A 526 84.25 60.47 137.53
N ALA A 527 83.97 61.46 136.68
CA ALA A 527 84.06 62.87 137.07
C ALA A 527 83.09 63.21 138.23
N ARG A 528 81.85 62.71 138.18
CA ARG A 528 80.83 62.94 139.23
C ARG A 528 81.30 62.42 140.61
N LYS A 529 81.81 61.19 140.68
CA LYS A 529 82.35 60.62 141.95
C LYS A 529 83.56 61.40 142.47
N GLN A 530 84.44 61.86 141.58
CA GLN A 530 85.62 62.63 141.96
C GLN A 530 85.27 64.01 142.53
N ALA A 531 84.21 64.64 142.02
CA ALA A 531 83.67 65.88 142.56
C ALA A 531 83.01 65.70 143.94
N GLU A 532 82.27 64.62 144.17
CA GLU A 532 81.67 64.34 145.49
C GLU A 532 82.71 64.12 146.59
N TYR A 533 83.78 63.36 146.30
CA TYR A 533 84.90 63.15 147.23
C TYR A 533 85.58 64.47 147.64
N LEU A 534 85.81 65.37 146.68
CA LEU A 534 86.36 66.69 146.95
C LEU A 534 85.40 67.56 147.78
N ARG A 535 84.08 67.46 147.54
CA ARG A 535 83.07 68.18 148.35
C ARG A 535 83.10 67.73 149.81
N THR A 536 83.06 66.42 150.07
CA THR A 536 83.07 65.89 151.44
C THR A 536 84.36 66.24 152.19
N SER A 537 85.52 66.18 151.53
CA SER A 537 86.80 66.56 152.15
C SER A 537 86.87 68.06 152.49
N LEU A 538 86.29 68.93 151.65
CA LEU A 538 86.22 70.36 151.92
C LEU A 538 85.22 70.68 153.05
N GLU A 539 84.07 70.00 153.08
CA GLU A 539 83.06 70.10 154.13
C GLU A 539 83.64 69.69 155.49
N GLU A 540 84.40 68.59 155.54
CA GLU A 540 85.08 68.06 156.74
C GLU A 540 86.16 69.03 157.27
N HIS A 541 87.06 69.53 156.42
CA HIS A 541 88.09 70.50 156.83
C HIS A 541 87.49 71.85 157.26
N SER A 542 86.35 72.27 156.67
CA SER A 542 85.60 73.45 157.16
C SER A 542 85.05 73.28 158.58
N LEU A 543 84.83 72.03 158.99
CA LEU A 543 84.27 71.66 160.29
C LEU A 543 85.40 71.58 161.33
N GLU A 544 86.53 70.97 160.96
CA GLU A 544 87.79 70.98 161.73
C GLU A 544 88.24 72.42 162.10
N LEU A 545 88.27 73.33 161.12
CA LEU A 545 88.64 74.73 161.35
C LEU A 545 87.70 75.45 162.35
N ARG A 546 86.40 75.14 162.32
CA ARG A 546 85.42 75.71 163.27
C ARG A 546 85.58 75.15 164.69
N VAL A 547 85.84 73.85 164.82
CA VAL A 547 86.13 73.22 166.12
C VAL A 547 87.42 73.80 166.72
N LYS A 548 88.45 74.01 165.90
CA LYS A 548 89.73 74.59 166.34
C LYS A 548 89.57 76.02 166.87
N ALA A 549 88.82 76.87 166.14
CA ALA A 549 88.50 78.22 166.59
C ALA A 549 87.67 78.26 167.89
N ALA A 550 86.78 77.29 168.09
CA ALA A 550 86.02 77.15 169.34
C ALA A 550 86.93 76.82 170.53
N ASN A 551 87.85 75.86 170.38
CA ASN A 551 88.82 75.50 171.44
C ASN A 551 89.79 76.67 171.76
N GLU A 552 90.19 77.45 170.77
CA GLU A 552 91.03 78.63 170.96
C GLU A 552 90.28 79.76 171.73
N ALA A 553 88.97 79.91 171.50
CA ALA A 553 88.12 80.80 172.30
C ALA A 553 87.89 80.27 173.73
N GLU A 554 87.69 78.96 173.90
CA GLU A 554 87.49 78.33 175.20
C GLU A 554 88.74 78.45 176.09
N THR A 555 89.91 78.13 175.55
CA THR A 555 91.19 78.27 176.27
C THR A 555 91.53 79.72 176.60
N ALA A 556 91.10 80.69 175.78
CA ALA A 556 91.20 82.11 176.12
C ALA A 556 90.30 82.50 177.31
N CYS A 557 89.09 81.94 177.41
CA CYS A 557 88.22 82.10 178.58
C CYS A 557 88.79 81.43 179.84
N GLN A 558 89.30 80.20 179.73
CA GLN A 558 89.92 79.47 180.84
C GLN A 558 91.14 80.22 181.40
N ARG A 559 91.98 80.82 180.55
CA ARG A 559 93.10 81.69 181.02
C ARG A 559 92.61 82.92 181.79
N ARG A 560 91.50 83.55 181.37
CA ARG A 560 90.90 84.68 182.12
C ARG A 560 90.31 84.24 183.46
N LEU A 561 89.86 82.99 183.57
CA LEU A 561 89.44 82.39 184.84
C LEU A 561 90.62 82.26 185.80
N CYS A 562 91.69 81.56 185.39
CA CYS A 562 92.84 81.28 186.27
C CYS A 562 93.61 82.54 186.71
N ILE A 563 93.58 83.63 185.94
CA ILE A 563 94.15 84.91 186.37
C ILE A 563 93.30 85.52 187.50
N ALA A 564 91.98 85.54 187.37
CA ALA A 564 91.08 86.03 188.43
C ALA A 564 91.08 85.14 189.68
N GLU A 565 91.31 83.83 189.52
CA GLU A 565 91.51 82.89 190.64
C GLU A 565 92.84 83.15 191.37
N ALA A 566 93.91 83.48 190.65
CA ALA A 566 95.21 83.82 191.25
C ALA A 566 95.16 85.15 192.02
N GLU A 567 94.54 86.20 191.45
CA GLU A 567 94.34 87.50 192.12
C GLU A 567 93.52 87.36 193.42
N LEU A 568 92.53 86.46 193.46
CA LEU A 568 91.75 86.16 194.67
C LEU A 568 92.59 85.51 195.79
N GLU A 569 93.55 84.65 195.44
CA GLU A 569 94.36 83.94 196.42
C GLU A 569 95.57 84.76 196.89
N GLU A 570 96.11 85.66 196.05
CA GLU A 570 97.09 86.68 196.47
C GLU A 570 96.48 87.63 197.51
N LEU A 571 95.26 88.12 197.26
CA LEU A 571 94.48 88.92 198.21
C LEU A 571 94.13 88.18 199.52
N ARG A 572 94.18 86.85 199.55
CA ARG A 572 94.10 86.06 200.79
C ARG A 572 95.44 86.00 201.52
N THR A 573 96.56 85.82 200.82
CA THR A 573 97.87 85.72 201.47
C THR A 573 98.29 86.99 202.21
N ASP A 574 97.93 88.17 201.71
CA ASP A 574 98.19 89.44 202.40
C ASP A 574 97.38 89.60 203.70
N VAL A 575 96.15 89.09 203.74
CA VAL A 575 95.34 89.03 204.98
C VAL A 575 96.01 88.09 206.00
N ASP A 576 96.51 86.95 205.55
CA ASP A 576 97.15 85.93 206.39
C ASP A 576 98.56 86.33 206.92
N ALA A 577 99.20 87.29 206.25
CA ALA A 577 100.44 87.94 206.71
C ALA A 577 100.18 89.01 207.79
N SER A 578 99.00 89.64 207.77
CA SER A 578 98.57 90.67 208.72
C SER A 578 98.57 90.20 210.19
N GLU A 579 98.38 88.89 210.42
CA GLU A 579 98.27 88.35 211.79
C GLU A 579 99.59 87.87 212.41
N ARG A 580 100.50 87.26 211.61
CA ARG A 580 101.54 86.36 212.15
C ARG A 580 102.81 87.04 212.67
N SER A 581 103.19 88.21 212.16
CA SER A 581 104.41 88.93 212.60
C SER A 581 104.30 89.56 214.01
N ARG A 582 103.22 89.27 214.74
CA ARG A 582 102.93 89.82 216.07
C ARG A 582 103.57 89.01 217.22
N CYS A 583 104.15 87.84 216.93
CA CYS A 583 104.83 86.96 217.91
C CYS A 583 106.04 86.27 217.28
N SER A 584 107.15 86.01 217.98
CA SER A 584 107.55 86.44 219.34
C SER A 584 109.03 86.10 219.59
N GLY A 585 109.69 86.85 220.46
CA GLY A 585 110.90 86.40 221.16
C GLY A 585 110.63 86.06 222.64
N THR A 586 111.70 85.75 223.38
CA THR A 586 111.81 85.66 224.87
C THR A 586 111.11 84.51 225.65
N GLN A 587 111.91 83.91 226.56
CA GLN A 587 111.59 83.28 227.87
C GLN A 587 110.68 82.01 227.99
N GLY A 588 111.34 80.86 228.19
CA GLY A 588 111.24 79.95 229.36
C GLY A 588 109.93 79.23 229.78
N GLY A 589 109.98 77.91 230.03
CA GLY A 589 109.00 77.23 230.91
C GLY A 589 108.72 75.72 230.71
N ASN A 590 109.43 74.88 231.47
CA ASN A 590 109.06 73.58 232.09
C ASN A 590 107.71 72.85 231.76
N LYS A 591 107.78 71.50 231.63
CA LYS A 591 106.68 70.48 231.66
C LYS A 591 105.61 70.57 230.55
N ASN A 592 105.53 69.65 229.59
CA ASN A 592 106.36 68.46 229.30
C ASN A 592 107.09 68.61 227.97
#